data_AF-A0AAU6AHN7-F1
#
_entry.id   AF-A0AAU6AHN7-F1
#
_cell.length_a   1.000
_cell.length_b   1.000
_cell.length_c   1.000
_cell.angle_alpha   90.00
_cell.angle_beta   90.00
_cell.angle_gamma   90.00
#
_symmetry.space_group_name_H-M   'P 1'
#
loop_
_entity.id
_entity.type
_entity.pdbx_description
1 polymer ?
#
loop_
_entity_poly.entity_id
_entity_poly.type
_entity_poly.pdbx_seq_one_letter_code
_entity_poly.pdbx_strand_id
1 'polypeptide(L)'
;MPADASSPIPPALDQLRHQPQVASEEVPDLLERLCQVPDPRDPRGVRHTLAVVLALTACAVLAGATSLLAVGEWIADAPAHVLHRLGVGSDPLQPRRTLPSETTVRRLLARIDGDALDQAIGSWLTDRRPKSTGLRGLSVDGKSLRGAAKARGRKIHLLAALEHTTGLVLAQLDVGEKTNEITCFQPLPEDFKSSETFVML
;
A
#
# COMPACT_ATOMS: atom_id res chain seq x y z
N MET A 1 -16.30 13.28 -31.01
CA MET A 1 -14.83 13.38 -31.03
C MET A 1 -14.37 13.49 -29.59
N PRO A 2 -13.78 12.45 -28.97
CA PRO A 2 -13.09 12.63 -27.70
C PRO A 2 -11.86 13.52 -27.93
N ALA A 3 -11.55 14.39 -26.97
CA ALA A 3 -10.40 15.29 -27.08
C ALA A 3 -9.08 14.49 -26.98
N ASP A 4 -8.11 14.85 -27.81
CA ASP A 4 -6.76 14.28 -27.76
C ASP A 4 -6.11 14.60 -26.40
N ALA A 5 -5.47 13.58 -25.81
CA ALA A 5 -4.80 13.71 -24.53
C ALA A 5 -3.62 14.71 -24.62
N SER A 6 -3.72 15.82 -23.90
CA SER A 6 -2.71 16.90 -23.86
C SER A 6 -1.40 16.50 -23.14
N SER A 7 -1.29 15.28 -22.63
CA SER A 7 -0.11 14.80 -21.91
C SER A 7 0.57 13.66 -22.69
N PRO A 8 1.87 13.77 -23.00
CA PRO A 8 2.64 12.67 -23.57
C PRO A 8 2.90 11.53 -22.56
N ILE A 9 2.60 11.76 -21.28
CA ILE A 9 2.66 10.74 -20.24
C ILE A 9 1.29 10.05 -20.19
N PRO A 10 1.21 8.73 -20.48
CA PRO A 10 -0.02 7.97 -20.29
C PRO A 10 -0.52 8.14 -18.85
N PRO A 11 -1.83 8.30 -18.61
CA PRO A 11 -2.36 8.34 -17.26
C PRO A 11 -1.84 7.13 -16.47
N ALA A 12 -1.50 7.31 -15.19
CA ALA A 12 -0.97 6.20 -14.36
C ALA A 12 -1.88 4.95 -14.38
N LEU A 13 -3.20 5.16 -14.49
CA LEU A 13 -4.18 4.09 -14.65
C LEU A 13 -4.06 3.31 -15.96
N ASP A 14 -3.66 3.93 -17.07
CA ASP A 14 -3.42 3.24 -18.35
C ASP A 14 -2.12 2.44 -18.31
N GLN A 15 -1.12 2.88 -17.55
CA GLN A 15 0.10 2.09 -17.32
C GLN A 15 -0.20 0.79 -16.54
N LEU A 16 -1.14 0.85 -15.59
CA LEU A 16 -1.58 -0.31 -14.82
C LEU A 16 -2.36 -1.34 -15.67
N ARG A 17 -2.95 -0.94 -16.82
CA ARG A 17 -3.63 -1.88 -17.73
C ARG A 17 -2.67 -2.84 -18.44
N HIS A 18 -1.39 -2.47 -18.51
CA HIS A 18 -0.33 -3.28 -19.12
C HIS A 18 0.47 -4.08 -18.09
N GLN A 19 0.17 -3.95 -16.79
CA GLN A 19 0.74 -4.85 -15.80
C GLN A 19 0.13 -6.25 -15.96
N PRO A 20 0.94 -7.32 -15.83
CA PRO A 20 0.42 -8.68 -15.84
C PRO A 20 -0.67 -8.79 -14.77
N GLN A 21 -1.73 -9.55 -15.08
CA GLN A 21 -2.74 -9.87 -14.08
C GLN A 21 -2.02 -10.48 -12.87
N VAL A 22 -2.27 -9.92 -11.68
CA VAL A 22 -1.81 -10.46 -10.40
C VAL A 22 -2.09 -11.96 -10.38
N ALA A 23 -1.04 -12.78 -10.37
CA ALA A 23 -1.22 -14.22 -10.32
C ALA A 23 -1.96 -14.59 -9.02
N SER A 24 -2.80 -15.63 -9.07
CA SER A 24 -3.65 -15.96 -7.91
C SER A 24 -2.85 -16.30 -6.64
N GLU A 25 -1.57 -16.68 -6.80
CA GLU A 25 -0.62 -16.97 -5.73
C GLU A 25 -0.05 -15.71 -5.07
N GLU A 26 -0.13 -14.54 -5.72
CA GLU A 26 0.44 -13.30 -5.20
C GLU A 26 -0.41 -12.66 -4.09
N VAL A 27 -1.71 -12.98 -4.05
CA VAL A 27 -2.64 -12.45 -3.05
C VAL A 27 -2.40 -13.06 -1.66
N PRO A 28 -2.26 -14.40 -1.51
CA PRO A 28 -1.84 -15.02 -0.25
C PRO A 28 -0.53 -14.44 0.31
N ASP A 29 0.51 -14.31 -0.52
CA ASP A 29 1.80 -13.74 -0.10
C ASP A 29 1.68 -12.30 0.43
N LEU A 30 0.83 -11.48 -0.20
CA LEU A 30 0.57 -10.12 0.27
C LEU A 30 -0.10 -10.15 1.64
N LEU A 31 -1.10 -11.01 1.80
CA LEU A 31 -1.81 -11.16 3.07
C LEU A 31 -0.86 -11.65 4.17
N GLU A 32 0.07 -12.55 3.86
CA GLU A 32 1.11 -12.99 4.81
C GLU A 32 2.02 -11.86 5.26
N ARG A 33 2.46 -11.00 4.33
CA ARG A 33 3.28 -9.83 4.66
C ARG A 33 2.48 -8.81 5.49
N LEU A 34 1.22 -8.57 5.15
CA LEU A 34 0.33 -7.69 5.92
C LEU A 34 0.03 -8.22 7.33
N CYS A 35 0.10 -9.53 7.57
CA CYS A 35 0.00 -10.11 8.91
C CYS A 35 1.18 -9.75 9.83
N GLN A 36 2.31 -9.27 9.29
CA GLN A 36 3.45 -8.81 10.09
C GLN A 36 3.23 -7.43 10.70
N VAL A 37 2.23 -6.67 10.21
CA VAL A 37 1.89 -5.35 10.75
C VAL A 37 1.25 -5.52 12.13
N PRO A 38 1.71 -4.82 13.18
CA PRO A 38 1.11 -4.90 14.50
C PRO A 38 -0.36 -4.48 14.47
N ASP A 39 -1.26 -5.34 14.98
CA ASP A 39 -2.68 -5.02 15.06
C ASP A 39 -2.97 -4.12 16.27
N PRO A 40 -3.36 -2.85 16.06
CA PRO A 40 -3.65 -1.95 17.18
C PRO A 40 -4.99 -2.26 17.86
N ARG A 41 -5.83 -3.15 17.30
CA ARG A 41 -7.19 -3.40 17.80
C ARG A 41 -7.17 -4.27 19.05
N ASP A 42 -8.20 -4.11 19.90
CA ASP A 42 -8.38 -4.98 21.06
C ASP A 42 -8.75 -6.41 20.60
N PRO A 43 -8.04 -7.47 21.05
CA PRO A 43 -8.31 -8.85 20.65
C PRO A 43 -9.77 -9.29 20.82
N ARG A 44 -10.48 -8.74 21.82
CA ARG A 44 -11.88 -9.08 22.12
C ARG A 44 -12.86 -8.66 21.02
N GLY A 45 -12.45 -7.75 20.13
CA GLY A 45 -13.29 -7.18 19.07
C GLY A 45 -12.89 -7.59 17.65
N VAL A 46 -11.92 -8.49 17.48
CA VAL A 46 -11.38 -8.85 16.15
C VAL A 46 -12.29 -9.86 15.47
N ARG A 47 -13.10 -9.40 14.51
CA ARG A 47 -13.94 -10.24 13.63
C ARG A 47 -13.28 -10.57 12.29
N HIS A 48 -12.36 -9.72 11.86
CA HIS A 48 -11.62 -9.84 10.60
C HIS A 48 -10.14 -9.64 10.89
N THR A 49 -9.28 -10.47 10.29
CA THR A 49 -7.83 -10.30 10.40
C THR A 49 -7.43 -8.93 9.87
N LEU A 50 -6.34 -8.38 10.41
CA LEU A 50 -5.85 -7.06 10.01
C LEU A 50 -5.58 -7.01 8.50
N ALA A 51 -4.88 -8.02 7.99
CA ALA A 51 -4.53 -8.16 6.58
C ALA A 51 -5.76 -8.09 5.66
N VAL A 52 -6.87 -8.74 6.03
CA VAL A 52 -8.12 -8.71 5.25
C VAL A 52 -8.72 -7.31 5.19
N VAL A 53 -8.78 -6.60 6.32
CA VAL A 53 -9.33 -5.23 6.35
C VAL A 53 -8.46 -4.29 5.51
N LEU A 54 -7.14 -4.43 5.57
CA LEU A 54 -6.20 -3.64 4.77
C LEU A 54 -6.32 -3.95 3.29
N ALA A 55 -6.39 -5.22 2.91
CA ALA A 55 -6.52 -5.61 1.51
C ALA A 55 -7.84 -5.13 0.91
N LEU A 56 -8.96 -5.24 1.63
CA LEU A 56 -10.26 -4.69 1.22
C LEU A 56 -10.20 -3.17 1.04
N THR A 57 -9.55 -2.47 1.97
CA THR A 57 -9.34 -1.02 1.88
C THR A 57 -8.52 -0.66 0.65
N ALA A 58 -7.44 -1.39 0.38
CA ALA A 58 -6.61 -1.18 -0.80
C ALA A 58 -7.38 -1.42 -2.10
N CYS A 59 -8.16 -2.50 -2.18
CA CYS A 59 -9.02 -2.77 -3.34
C CYS A 59 -10.04 -1.65 -3.57
N ALA A 60 -10.65 -1.11 -2.51
CA ALA A 60 -11.58 0.02 -2.64
C ALA A 60 -10.89 1.28 -3.20
N VAL A 61 -9.70 1.61 -2.67
CA VAL A 61 -8.91 2.76 -3.16
C VAL A 61 -8.50 2.58 -4.62
N LEU A 62 -8.04 1.38 -4.99
CA LEU A 62 -7.71 1.03 -6.38
C LEU A 62 -8.92 1.08 -7.31
N ALA A 63 -10.12 0.79 -6.80
CA ALA A 63 -11.38 0.94 -7.51
C ALA A 63 -11.87 2.41 -7.59
N GLY A 64 -11.11 3.36 -7.03
CA GLY A 64 -11.39 4.80 -7.10
C GLY A 64 -12.08 5.39 -5.87
N ALA A 65 -12.18 4.66 -4.76
CA ALA A 65 -12.72 5.22 -3.52
C ALA A 65 -11.78 6.30 -2.96
N THR A 66 -12.26 7.55 -2.92
CA THR A 66 -11.49 8.72 -2.44
C THR A 66 -11.90 9.19 -1.04
N SER A 67 -12.81 8.48 -0.37
CA SER A 67 -13.27 8.79 0.99
C SER A 67 -13.50 7.51 1.80
N LEU A 68 -13.44 7.61 3.13
CA LEU A 68 -13.72 6.47 4.02
C LEU A 68 -15.14 5.92 3.86
N LEU A 69 -16.10 6.81 3.58
CA LEU A 69 -17.47 6.41 3.27
C LEU A 69 -17.51 5.57 2.00
N ALA A 70 -16.89 6.05 0.92
CA ALA A 70 -16.80 5.32 -0.34
C ALA A 70 -16.07 3.98 -0.19
N VAL A 71 -15.06 3.90 0.70
CA VAL A 71 -14.40 2.64 1.04
C VAL A 71 -15.37 1.67 1.70
N GLY A 72 -16.15 2.13 2.69
CA GLY A 72 -17.14 1.29 3.36
C GLY A 72 -18.26 0.81 2.42
N GLU A 73 -18.75 1.69 1.54
CA GLU A 73 -19.74 1.35 0.51
C GLU A 73 -19.18 0.32 -0.46
N TRP A 74 -17.97 0.55 -0.98
CA TRP A 74 -17.32 -0.41 -1.88
C TRP A 74 -17.11 -1.77 -1.22
N ILE A 75 -16.71 -1.81 0.06
CA ILE A 75 -16.55 -3.05 0.80
C ILE A 75 -17.89 -3.78 0.92
N ALA A 76 -18.98 -3.07 1.23
CA ALA A 76 -20.31 -3.66 1.33
C ALA A 76 -20.78 -4.28 0.00
N ASP A 77 -20.39 -3.67 -1.13
CA ASP A 77 -20.73 -4.11 -2.48
C ASP A 77 -19.64 -4.97 -3.15
N ALA A 78 -18.60 -5.37 -2.40
CA ALA A 78 -17.43 -6.03 -2.96
C ALA A 78 -17.79 -7.34 -3.69
N PRO A 79 -17.32 -7.56 -4.93
CA PRO A 79 -17.64 -8.77 -5.68
C PRO A 79 -17.24 -10.04 -4.94
N ALA A 80 -18.11 -11.06 -4.95
CA ALA A 80 -17.89 -12.30 -4.21
C ALA A 80 -16.55 -13.01 -4.52
N HIS A 81 -16.06 -12.88 -5.76
CA HIS A 81 -14.77 -13.45 -6.17
C HIS A 81 -13.57 -12.71 -5.54
N VAL A 82 -13.68 -11.39 -5.32
CA VAL A 82 -12.66 -10.61 -4.59
C VAL A 82 -12.66 -11.04 -3.13
N LEU A 83 -13.84 -11.08 -2.50
CA LEU A 83 -13.99 -11.55 -1.12
C LEU A 83 -13.40 -12.95 -0.93
N HIS A 84 -13.67 -13.87 -1.86
CA HIS A 84 -13.10 -15.21 -1.82
C HIS A 84 -11.57 -15.23 -1.91
N ARG A 85 -10.99 -14.48 -2.86
CA ARG A 85 -9.52 -14.38 -3.01
C ARG A 85 -8.84 -13.77 -1.79
N LEU A 86 -9.51 -12.86 -1.08
CA LEU A 86 -9.02 -12.28 0.15
C LEU A 86 -9.24 -13.16 1.39
N GLY A 87 -9.77 -14.38 1.23
CA GLY A 87 -10.03 -15.28 2.36
C GLY A 87 -11.24 -14.88 3.20
N VAL A 88 -12.11 -13.98 2.70
CA VAL A 88 -13.41 -13.68 3.31
C VAL A 88 -14.38 -14.82 2.99
N GLY A 89 -14.27 -15.88 3.79
CA GLY A 89 -15.11 -17.07 3.69
C GLY A 89 -16.60 -16.74 3.82
N SER A 90 -17.43 -17.50 3.12
CA SER A 90 -18.85 -17.61 3.47
C SER A 90 -18.91 -18.68 4.55
N ASP A 91 -19.20 -18.30 5.80
CA ASP A 91 -19.50 -19.30 6.82
C ASP A 91 -20.85 -19.95 6.46
N PRO A 92 -20.91 -21.28 6.22
CA PRO A 92 -22.16 -21.96 5.87
C PRO A 92 -23.25 -21.80 6.94
N LEU A 93 -22.87 -21.51 8.18
CA LEU A 93 -23.76 -21.29 9.31
C LEU A 93 -24.14 -19.81 9.50
N GLN A 94 -23.44 -18.89 8.84
CA GLN A 94 -23.74 -17.45 8.83
C GLN A 94 -23.90 -16.96 7.39
N PRO A 95 -25.11 -17.10 6.81
CA PRO A 95 -25.37 -16.73 5.40
C PRO A 95 -25.15 -15.24 5.11
N ARG A 96 -25.09 -14.39 6.14
CA ARG A 96 -24.68 -13.00 6.03
C ARG A 96 -23.19 -12.90 6.34
N ARG A 97 -22.37 -12.77 5.30
CA ARG A 97 -20.98 -12.33 5.42
C ARG A 97 -20.94 -11.03 6.22
N THR A 98 -20.36 -11.07 7.41
CA THR A 98 -20.06 -9.84 8.14
C THR A 98 -18.85 -9.23 7.46
N LEU A 99 -18.97 -8.01 6.95
CA LEU A 99 -17.86 -7.28 6.34
C LEU A 99 -17.45 -6.12 7.27
N PRO A 100 -16.19 -5.67 7.21
CA PRO A 100 -15.76 -4.49 7.94
C PRO A 100 -16.61 -3.28 7.54
N SER A 101 -17.18 -2.58 8.52
CA SER A 101 -17.88 -1.32 8.25
C SER A 101 -16.88 -0.19 8.03
N GLU A 102 -17.37 0.91 7.43
CA GLU A 102 -16.66 2.20 7.34
C GLU A 102 -16.00 2.58 8.68
N THR A 103 -16.73 2.44 9.79
CA THR A 103 -16.24 2.80 11.12
C THR A 103 -15.09 1.90 11.58
N THR A 104 -15.12 0.61 11.24
CA THR A 104 -14.00 -0.31 11.49
C THR A 104 -12.76 0.11 10.71
N VAL A 105 -12.92 0.44 9.42
CA VAL A 105 -11.81 0.92 8.57
C VAL A 105 -11.24 2.23 9.12
N ARG A 106 -12.10 3.22 9.42
CA ARG A 106 -11.69 4.51 9.98
C ARG A 106 -10.88 4.34 11.27
N ARG A 107 -11.38 3.55 12.21
CA ARG A 107 -10.71 3.32 13.51
C ARG A 107 -9.38 2.60 13.36
N LEU A 108 -9.28 1.69 12.38
CA LEU A 108 -8.05 1.00 12.08
C LEU A 108 -7.01 1.97 11.50
N LEU A 109 -7.35 2.66 10.42
CA LEU A 109 -6.43 3.57 9.72
C LEU A 109 -5.96 4.73 10.60
N ALA A 110 -6.77 5.16 11.56
CA ALA A 110 -6.39 6.20 12.52
C ALA A 110 -5.33 5.74 13.56
N ARG A 111 -5.09 4.43 13.70
CA ARG A 111 -4.25 3.86 14.77
C ARG A 111 -3.14 2.93 14.27
N ILE A 112 -3.17 2.55 13.00
CA ILE A 112 -2.19 1.65 12.42
C ILE A 112 -0.81 2.29 12.41
N ASP A 113 0.21 1.46 12.59
CA ASP A 113 1.60 1.86 12.36
C ASP A 113 1.85 1.94 10.85
N GLY A 114 1.99 3.17 10.35
CA GLY A 114 2.24 3.42 8.92
C GLY A 114 3.62 2.97 8.48
N ASP A 115 4.63 3.06 9.35
CA ASP A 115 6.01 2.69 9.00
C ASP A 115 6.11 1.15 8.88
N ALA A 116 5.46 0.42 9.78
CA ALA A 116 5.36 -1.04 9.70
C ALA A 116 4.58 -1.51 8.46
N LEU A 117 3.53 -0.78 8.07
CA LEU A 117 2.76 -1.06 6.85
C LEU A 117 3.60 -0.84 5.59
N ASP A 118 4.31 0.29 5.51
CA ASP A 118 5.20 0.61 4.39
C ASP A 118 6.33 -0.43 4.27
N GLN A 119 6.90 -0.88 5.38
CA GLN A 119 7.91 -1.95 5.40
C GLN A 119 7.36 -3.29 4.88
N ALA A 120 6.16 -3.69 5.30
CA ALA A 120 5.53 -4.93 4.87
C ALA A 120 5.28 -4.93 3.35
N ILE A 121 4.79 -3.81 2.81
CA ILE A 121 4.54 -3.63 1.38
C ILE A 121 5.86 -3.57 0.60
N GLY A 122 6.84 -2.79 1.07
CA GLY A 122 8.15 -2.67 0.43
C GLY A 122 8.90 -3.99 0.34
N SER A 123 8.85 -4.80 1.40
CA SER A 123 9.42 -6.15 1.41
C SER A 123 8.73 -7.07 0.39
N TRP A 124 7.39 -7.04 0.35
CA TRP A 124 6.59 -7.81 -0.62
C TRP A 124 6.91 -7.44 -2.08
N LEU A 125 7.13 -6.16 -2.37
CA LEU A 125 7.54 -5.66 -3.68
C LEU A 125 8.97 -6.06 -4.03
N THR A 126 9.88 -6.00 -3.05
CA THR A 126 11.29 -6.37 -3.23
C THR A 126 11.44 -7.84 -3.59
N ASP A 127 10.68 -8.74 -2.96
CA ASP A 127 10.70 -10.18 -3.25
C ASP A 127 10.24 -10.51 -4.69
N ARG A 128 9.38 -9.67 -5.28
CA ARG A 128 8.84 -9.82 -6.64
C ARG A 128 9.70 -9.17 -7.71
N ARG A 129 10.73 -8.44 -7.29
CA ARG A 129 11.60 -7.72 -8.20
C ARG A 129 12.34 -8.73 -9.08
N PRO A 130 12.35 -8.58 -10.41
CA PRO A 130 13.16 -9.41 -11.28
C PRO A 130 14.63 -9.29 -10.86
N LYS A 131 15.36 -10.42 -10.78
CA LYS A 131 16.80 -10.38 -10.53
C LYS A 131 17.49 -9.65 -11.70
N SER A 132 18.43 -8.76 -11.40
CA SER A 132 19.30 -8.16 -12.41
C SER A 132 20.74 -8.25 -11.98
N THR A 133 21.63 -8.35 -12.96
CA THR A 133 23.08 -8.42 -12.78
C THR A 133 23.77 -7.08 -13.04
N GLY A 134 23.02 -5.98 -13.19
CA GLY A 134 23.54 -4.65 -13.52
C GLY A 134 23.13 -3.56 -12.52
N LEU A 135 23.75 -2.38 -12.64
CA LEU A 135 23.42 -1.20 -11.86
C LEU A 135 21.97 -0.78 -12.11
N ARG A 136 21.27 -0.41 -11.04
CA ARG A 136 19.87 0.01 -11.10
C ARG A 136 19.73 1.43 -10.57
N GLY A 137 19.04 2.26 -11.35
CA GLY A 137 18.70 3.62 -10.95
C GLY A 137 17.60 3.63 -9.90
N LEU A 138 17.78 4.42 -8.84
CA LEU A 138 16.72 4.82 -7.90
C LEU A 138 16.49 6.32 -8.00
N SER A 139 15.25 6.72 -8.20
CA SER A 139 14.78 8.07 -7.90
C SER A 139 14.38 8.14 -6.45
N VAL A 140 14.77 9.20 -5.76
CA VAL A 140 14.29 9.50 -4.41
C VAL A 140 13.53 10.82 -4.46
N ASP A 141 12.27 10.81 -4.02
CA ASP A 141 11.40 11.99 -4.09
C ASP A 141 10.62 12.21 -2.79
N GLY A 142 10.52 13.48 -2.38
CA GLY A 142 9.83 13.93 -1.18
C GLY A 142 8.39 14.38 -1.44
N LYS A 143 7.39 13.62 -0.98
CA LYS A 143 5.97 13.96 -1.07
C LYS A 143 5.43 14.55 0.22
N SER A 144 4.82 15.73 0.13
CA SER A 144 4.09 16.33 1.24
C SER A 144 2.62 15.93 1.18
N LEU A 145 2.15 15.15 2.17
CA LEU A 145 0.74 14.76 2.25
C LEU A 145 -0.11 15.94 2.73
N ARG A 146 -0.89 16.54 1.83
CA ARG A 146 -1.81 17.62 2.17
C ARG A 146 -3.09 17.04 2.78
N GLY A 147 -3.51 17.59 3.92
CA GLY A 147 -4.72 17.14 4.63
C GLY A 147 -4.50 15.97 5.59
N ALA A 148 -3.27 15.46 5.71
CA ALA A 148 -2.89 14.49 6.74
C ALA A 148 -1.90 15.13 7.73
N ALA A 149 -2.08 14.84 9.01
CA ALA A 149 -1.18 15.30 10.06
C ALA A 149 -1.04 14.24 11.15
N LYS A 150 0.17 14.09 11.70
CA LYS A 150 0.38 13.32 12.94
C LYS A 150 -0.11 14.13 14.14
N ALA A 151 -0.08 13.51 15.32
CA ALA A 151 -0.43 14.14 16.58
C ALA A 151 0.21 15.53 16.71
N ARG A 152 -0.54 16.50 17.25
CA ARG A 152 -0.16 17.92 17.37
C ARG A 152 -0.05 18.70 16.05
N GLY A 153 -0.60 18.18 14.95
CA GLY A 153 -0.69 18.92 13.68
C GLY A 153 0.58 18.86 12.83
N ARG A 154 1.52 17.97 13.16
CA ARG A 154 2.75 17.76 12.38
C ARG A 154 2.40 17.31 10.96
N LYS A 155 2.86 18.07 9.97
CA LYS A 155 2.73 17.70 8.55
C LYS A 155 3.53 16.44 8.27
N ILE A 156 3.01 15.60 7.39
CA ILE A 156 3.67 14.36 7.00
C ILE A 156 4.41 14.62 5.69
N HIS A 157 5.73 14.45 5.75
CA HIS A 157 6.62 14.51 4.60
C HIS A 157 7.18 13.11 4.39
N LEU A 158 6.86 12.49 3.25
CA LEU A 158 7.27 11.14 2.91
C LEU A 158 8.41 11.20 1.90
N LEU A 159 9.47 10.45 2.12
CA LEU A 159 10.54 10.25 1.15
C LEU A 159 10.39 8.84 0.58
N ALA A 160 10.17 8.74 -0.73
CA ALA A 160 9.94 7.47 -1.42
C ALA A 160 11.11 7.15 -2.37
N ALA A 161 11.60 5.91 -2.33
CA ALA A 161 12.57 5.39 -3.28
C ALA A 161 11.87 4.59 -4.37
N LEU A 162 11.94 5.07 -5.62
CA LEU A 162 11.35 4.45 -6.79
C LEU A 162 12.43 3.89 -7.71
N GLU A 163 12.28 2.63 -8.11
CA GLU A 163 13.12 2.02 -9.12
C GLU A 163 12.70 2.43 -10.53
N HIS A 164 13.65 2.94 -11.33
CA HIS A 164 13.37 3.37 -12.70
C HIS A 164 12.94 2.26 -13.65
N THR A 165 13.50 1.05 -13.50
CA THR A 165 13.27 -0.05 -14.45
C THR A 165 11.88 -0.67 -14.29
N THR A 166 11.37 -0.75 -13.06
CA THR A 166 10.11 -1.44 -12.75
C THR A 166 8.99 -0.48 -12.35
N GLY A 167 9.32 0.76 -12.00
CA GLY A 167 8.38 1.74 -11.45
C GLY A 167 7.94 1.44 -10.01
N LEU A 168 8.56 0.45 -9.35
CA LEU A 168 8.19 0.05 -8.00
C LEU A 168 8.75 1.04 -6.97
N VAL A 169 7.90 1.44 -6.02
CA VAL A 169 8.34 2.14 -4.81
C VAL A 169 8.82 1.08 -3.82
N LEU A 170 10.12 1.03 -3.59
CA LEU A 170 10.75 -0.03 -2.80
C LEU A 170 10.73 0.28 -1.30
N ALA A 171 10.79 1.56 -0.93
CA ALA A 171 10.65 2.01 0.45
C ALA A 171 10.06 3.41 0.49
N GLN A 172 9.43 3.72 1.63
CA GLN A 172 8.92 5.03 1.94
C GLN A 172 9.11 5.31 3.43
N LEU A 173 9.53 6.53 3.77
CA LEU A 173 9.82 6.95 5.14
C LEU A 173 9.21 8.32 5.45
N ASP A 174 8.62 8.49 6.63
CA ASP A 174 8.26 9.80 7.18
C ASP A 174 9.52 10.58 7.64
N VAL A 175 9.87 11.62 6.88
CA VAL A 175 10.93 12.57 7.19
C VAL A 175 10.43 13.52 8.27
N GLY A 176 10.93 13.34 9.50
CA GLY A 176 10.57 14.17 10.66
C GLY A 176 10.88 15.67 10.46
N GLU A 177 10.21 16.54 11.24
CA GLU A 177 10.30 18.02 11.12
C GLU A 177 11.71 18.62 11.25
N LYS A 178 12.64 17.90 11.90
CA LYS A 178 14.03 18.36 12.13
C LYS A 178 15.05 17.73 11.17
N THR A 179 14.58 16.93 10.24
CA THR A 179 15.41 16.21 9.29
C THR A 179 15.10 16.71 7.89
N ASN A 180 16.12 16.87 7.06
CA ASN A 180 15.97 17.25 5.66
C ASN A 180 16.15 16.00 4.77
N GLU A 181 15.69 16.11 3.52
CA GLU A 181 15.81 15.08 2.50
C GLU A 181 17.24 14.52 2.39
N ILE A 182 18.24 15.41 2.48
CA ILE A 182 19.67 15.08 2.45
C ILE A 182 20.09 14.16 3.61
N THR A 183 19.53 14.34 4.80
CA THR A 183 19.88 13.55 6.00
C THR A 183 19.11 12.21 6.05
N CYS A 184 17.90 12.15 5.51
CA CYS A 184 17.13 10.90 5.36
C CYS A 184 17.55 10.07 4.12
N PHE A 185 18.39 10.62 3.25
CA PHE A 185 18.90 9.98 2.05
C PHE A 185 19.78 8.75 2.33
N GLN A 186 20.63 8.78 3.36
CA GLN A 186 21.52 7.66 3.72
C GLN A 186 20.82 6.45 4.38
N PRO A 187 19.84 6.61 5.29
CA PRO A 187 19.18 5.45 5.90
C PRO A 187 18.20 4.71 4.97
N LEU A 188 17.62 5.36 3.97
CA LEU A 188 16.67 4.74 3.04
C LEU A 188 17.25 3.53 2.27
N PRO A 189 18.52 3.59 1.80
CA PRO A 189 19.23 2.45 1.24
C PRO A 189 19.57 1.32 2.23
N GLU A 190 19.84 1.62 3.50
CA GLU A 190 20.33 0.64 4.49
C GLU A 190 19.24 -0.34 4.95
N ASP A 191 17.97 0.06 4.87
CA ASP A 191 16.83 -0.83 5.09
C ASP A 191 16.73 -1.92 4.01
N PHE A 192 17.35 -1.70 2.84
CA PHE A 192 17.58 -2.75 1.85
C PHE A 192 18.86 -3.51 2.18
N LYS A 193 18.76 -4.56 2.99
CA LYS A 193 19.80 -5.61 3.06
C LYS A 193 19.84 -6.40 1.75
N SER A 194 20.22 -5.77 0.64
CA SER A 194 20.45 -6.43 -0.64
C SER A 194 21.93 -6.33 -1.00
N SER A 195 22.48 -7.39 -1.57
CA SER A 195 23.83 -7.44 -2.13
C SER A 195 23.97 -6.67 -3.45
N GLU A 196 22.98 -5.87 -3.85
CA GLU A 196 22.95 -5.13 -5.10
C GLU A 196 23.39 -3.67 -4.93
N THR A 197 24.15 -3.16 -5.90
CA THR A 197 24.61 -1.77 -5.93
C THR A 197 23.60 -0.90 -6.67
N PHE A 198 23.05 0.10 -5.97
CA PHE A 198 22.13 1.07 -6.54
C PHE A 198 22.87 2.35 -6.92
N VAL A 199 22.43 2.99 -8.01
CA VAL A 199 22.84 4.35 -8.37
C VAL A 199 21.65 5.25 -8.11
N MET A 200 21.83 6.23 -7.24
CA MET A 200 20.78 7.23 -6.96
C MET A 200 20.92 8.36 -7.98
N LEU A 201 19.80 8.72 -8.62
CA LEU A 201 19.71 9.73 -9.67
C LEU A 201 18.97 10.98 -9.19
#